data_AF-A0A0F9EYY9-F1
#
_entry.id   AF-A0A0F9EYY9-F1
#
_cell.length_a   1.000
_cell.length_b   1.000
_cell.length_c   1.000
_cell.angle_alpha   90.00
_cell.angle_beta   90.00
_cell.angle_gamma   90.00
#
_symmetry.space_group_name_H-M   'P 1'
#
loop_
_entity.id
_entity.type
_entity.pdbx_description
1 polymer ?
#
loop_
_entity_poly.entity_id
_entity_poly.type
_entity_poly.pdbx_seq_one_letter_code
_entity_poly.pdbx_strand_id
1 'polypeptide(L)' 'MDTSILEIRHALEKCVEEKLTGNLHGAGTNLETGETDFSFDFDGVNYSVHIKELKTALIGELG' A
#
# COMPACT_ATOMS: atom_id res chain seq x y z
N MET A 1 17.17 -7.50 4.50
CA MET A 1 16.09 -6.96 3.66
C MET A 1 14.93 -6.66 4.58
N ASP A 2 14.46 -5.42 4.62
CA ASP A 2 13.47 -4.96 5.61
C ASP A 2 12.07 -5.46 5.18
N THR A 3 11.67 -6.62 5.72
CA THR A 3 10.38 -7.28 5.40
C THR A 3 9.18 -6.43 5.80
N SER A 4 9.38 -5.45 6.68
CA SER A 4 8.37 -4.57 7.24
C SER A 4 7.70 -3.66 6.20
N ILE A 5 8.44 -3.19 5.18
CA ILE A 5 7.87 -2.35 4.11
C ILE A 5 6.90 -3.18 3.25
N LEU A 6 7.24 -4.43 2.96
CA LEU A 6 6.37 -5.34 2.21
C LEU A 6 5.11 -5.72 2.99
N GLU A 7 5.20 -5.84 4.31
CA GLU A 7 4.04 -6.07 5.18
C GLU A 7 3.07 -4.88 5.16
N ILE A 8 3.58 -3.64 5.23
CA ILE A 8 2.76 -2.43 5.11
C ILE A 8 2.09 -2.36 3.73
N ARG A 9 2.85 -2.66 2.66
CA ARG A 9 2.30 -2.75 1.30
C ARG A 9 1.16 -3.76 1.21
N HIS A 10 1.34 -4.98 1.73
CA HIS A 10 0.28 -5.99 1.75
C HIS A 10 -0.95 -5.56 2.57
N ALA A 11 -0.75 -4.83 3.67
CA ALA A 11 -1.87 -4.29 4.45
C ALA A 11 -2.68 -3.26 3.66
N LEU A 12 -2.01 -2.42 2.85
CA LEU A 12 -2.68 -1.48 1.94
C LEU A 12 -3.45 -2.21 0.84
N GLU A 13 -2.84 -3.23 0.23
CA GLU A 13 -3.51 -4.05 -0.80
C GLU A 13 -4.78 -4.69 -0.25
N LYS A 14 -4.69 -5.34 0.93
CA LYS A 14 -5.86 -5.91 1.60
C LYS A 14 -6.92 -4.87 1.96
N CYS A 15 -6.53 -3.66 2.34
CA CYS A 15 -7.49 -2.60 2.64
C CYS A 15 -8.34 -2.26 1.40
N VAL A 16 -7.71 -2.15 0.24
CA VAL A 16 -8.40 -1.90 -1.03
C VAL A 16 -9.36 -3.05 -1.38
N GLU A 17 -8.90 -4.30 -1.26
CA GLU A 17 -9.73 -5.47 -1.55
C GLU A 17 -10.89 -5.65 -0.56
N GLU A 18 -10.63 -5.53 0.74
CA GLU A 18 -11.60 -5.86 1.79
C GLU A 18 -12.53 -4.70 2.17
N LYS A 19 -12.04 -3.45 2.13
CA LYS A 19 -12.81 -2.27 2.57
C LYS A 19 -13.42 -1.50 1.42
N LEU A 20 -12.66 -1.33 0.34
CA LEU A 20 -13.14 -0.64 -0.84
C LEU A 20 -13.77 -1.60 -1.83
N THR A 21 -13.64 -2.93 -1.68
CA THR A 21 -14.10 -3.91 -2.69
C THR A 21 -13.53 -3.61 -4.08
N GLY A 22 -12.37 -2.95 -4.12
CA GLY A 22 -11.71 -2.54 -5.35
C GLY A 22 -10.85 -3.67 -5.90
N ASN A 23 -10.76 -3.76 -7.23
CA ASN A 23 -9.87 -4.72 -7.88
C ASN A 23 -8.49 -4.06 -8.06
N LEU A 24 -7.46 -4.65 -7.45
CA LEU A 24 -6.12 -4.08 -7.45
C LEU A 24 -5.38 -4.39 -8.76
N HIS A 25 -4.68 -3.39 -9.29
CA HIS A 25 -3.95 -3.42 -10.55
C HIS A 25 -2.51 -3.00 -10.34
N GLY A 26 -1.63 -3.99 -10.23
CA GLY A 26 -0.20 -3.76 -10.08
C GLY A 26 0.18 -3.11 -8.75
N ALA A 27 1.31 -3.51 -8.22
CA ALA A 27 1.91 -2.88 -7.05
C ALA A 27 3.42 -2.87 -7.21
N GLY A 28 3.98 -1.69 -7.39
CA GLY A 28 5.42 -1.47 -7.44
C GLY A 28 5.88 -0.88 -6.12
N THR A 29 6.92 -1.47 -5.50
CA THR A 29 7.53 -0.90 -4.30
C THR A 29 9.04 -0.90 -4.45
N ASN A 30 9.64 0.27 -4.31
CA ASN A 30 11.08 0.43 -4.18
C ASN A 30 11.46 0.17 -2.71
N LEU A 31 12.16 -0.95 -2.45
CA LEU A 31 12.56 -1.34 -1.09
C LEU A 31 13.70 -0.49 -0.52
N GLU A 32 14.41 0.29 -1.35
CA GLU A 32 15.45 1.21 -0.90
C GLU A 32 14.86 2.53 -0.39
N THR A 33 13.79 3.01 -1.02
CA THR A 33 13.16 4.30 -0.69
C THR A 33 11.83 4.18 0.04
N GLY A 34 11.21 3.00 0.04
CA GLY A 34 9.84 2.78 0.52
C GLY A 34 8.77 3.36 -0.40
N GLU A 35 9.14 3.94 -1.54
CA GLU A 35 8.22 4.47 -2.54
C GLU A 35 7.34 3.34 -3.08
N THR A 36 6.03 3.55 -3.13
CA THR A 36 5.06 2.53 -3.54
C THR A 36 3.97 3.12 -4.41
N ASP A 37 3.68 2.43 -5.51
CA ASP A 37 2.65 2.78 -6.47
C ASP A 37 1.71 1.59 -6.66
N PHE A 38 0.41 1.86 -6.65
CA PHE A 38 -0.60 0.89 -7.05
C PHE A 38 -1.80 1.58 -7.67
N SER A 39 -2.55 0.84 -8.47
CA SER A 39 -3.84 1.31 -8.98
C SER A 39 -4.94 0.33 -8.59
N PHE A 40 -6.19 0.77 -8.59
CA PHE A 40 -7.33 -0.09 -8.38
C PHE A 40 -8.59 0.46 -9.06
N ASP A 41 -9.46 -0.44 -9.49
CA ASP A 41 -10.79 -0.07 -9.96
C ASP A 41 -11.77 -0.09 -8.79
N PHE A 42 -12.55 0.98 -8.65
CA PHE A 42 -13.66 1.06 -7.72
C PHE A 42 -14.86 1.70 -8.40
N ASP A 43 -15.98 0.97 -8.46
CA ASP A 43 -17.23 1.40 -9.09
C ASP A 43 -17.08 1.88 -10.55
N GLY A 44 -16.28 1.16 -11.34
CA GLY A 44 -16.02 1.49 -12.74
C GLY A 44 -15.08 2.68 -12.96
N VAL A 45 -14.50 3.23 -11.90
CA VAL A 45 -13.49 4.31 -11.94
C VAL A 45 -12.13 3.75 -11.54
N ASN A 46 -11.10 4.09 -12.32
CA ASN A 46 -9.72 3.71 -12.02
C ASN A 46 -9.05 4.78 -11.16
N TYR A 47 -8.45 4.37 -10.05
CA TYR A 47 -7.70 5.21 -9.13
C TYR A 47 -6.24 4.78 -9.14
N SER A 48 -5.32 5.76 -9.18
CA SER A 48 -3.89 5.54 -9.01
C SER A 48 -3.42 6.21 -7.73
N VAL A 49 -2.70 5.46 -6.91
CA VAL A 49 -2.13 5.91 -5.64
C VAL A 49 -0.61 5.87 -5.74
N HIS A 50 0.00 7.01 -5.47
CA HIS A 50 1.44 7.16 -5.31
C HIS A 50 1.75 7.50 -3.85
N ILE A 51 2.48 6.60 -3.18
CA ILE A 51 2.99 6.80 -1.84
C ILE A 51 4.48 7.07 -1.94
N LYS A 52 4.85 8.32 -1.64
CA LYS A 52 6.24 8.78 -1.75
C LYS A 52 7.22 7.98 -0.87
N GLU A 53 6.77 7.54 0.31
CA GLU A 53 7.61 6.80 1.25
C GLU A 53 6.75 6.04 2.28
N LEU A 54 6.88 4.72 2.36
CA LEU A 54 6.37 3.91 3.47
C LEU A 54 7.38 3.90 4.61
N LYS A 55 6.98 4.42 5.77
CA LYS A 55 7.75 4.34 7.01
C LYS A 55 7.13 3.31 7.92
N THR A 56 7.95 2.41 8.44
CA THR A 56 7.68 1.76 9.71
C THR A 56 7.77 2.83 10.79
N ALA A 57 6.67 3.55 11.03
CA ALA A 57 6.57 4.30 12.28
C ALA A 57 6.85 3.30 13.41
N LEU A 58 7.76 3.64 14.34
CA LEU A 58 7.96 2.87 15.56
C LEU A 58 6.57 2.54 16.12
N ILE A 59 6.21 1.25 16.12
CA ILE A 59 4.99 0.74 16.76
C ILE A 59 5.22 0.93 18.27
N GLY A 60 4.94 2.14 18.76
CA GLY A 60 5.23 2.56 20.13
C GLY A 60 4.29 3.60 20.71
N GLU A 61 3.44 4.26 19.91
CA GLU A 61 2.55 5.32 20.41
C GLU A 61 1.13 5.26 19.81
N LEU A 62 0.53 4.07 19.81
CA LEU A 62 -0.93 3.97 19.82
C LEU A 62 -1.32 3.26 21.13
N GLY A 63 -1.22 4.03 22.22
CA GLY A 63 -1.84 3.73 23.51
C GLY A 63 -3.30 4.11 23.54
#